data_AF-A0A9D7PN72-F1
#
_entry.id   AF-A0A9D7PN72-F1
#
_cell.length_a   1.000
_cell.length_b   1.000
_cell.length_c   1.000
_cell.angle_alpha   90.00
_cell.angle_beta   90.00
_cell.angle_gamma   90.00
#
_symmetry.space_group_name_H-M   'P 1'
#
loop_
_entity.id
_entity.type
_entity.pdbx_description
1 polymer ?
#
loop_
_entity_poly.entity_id
_entity_poly.type
_entity_poly.pdbx_seq_one_letter_code
_entity_poly.pdbx_strand_id
1 'polypeptide(L)'
;MKTRIYYILFLAMALAHVNCSKSNNATCAKNFSWQQELSAETNALTQAASAYGQNPTPANCAAYKTAGTNYLNKADDVQSCATAAGQGAEFNQAIDQARQSLNNIQC
;
A
#
# COMPACT_ATOMS: atom_id res chain seq x y z
N MET A 1 -3.43 -16.13 9.34
CA MET A 1 -4.15 -15.01 8.69
C MET A 1 -3.90 -13.67 9.37
N LYS A 2 -4.09 -13.54 10.70
CA LYS A 2 -3.76 -12.31 11.47
C LYS A 2 -2.34 -11.78 11.22
N THR A 3 -1.35 -12.68 11.22
CA THR A 3 0.05 -12.36 10.91
C THR A 3 0.26 -11.77 9.51
N ARG A 4 -0.54 -12.16 8.50
CA ARG A 4 -0.42 -11.65 7.12
C ARG A 4 -1.08 -10.28 6.93
N ILE A 5 -2.15 -10.00 7.69
CA ILE A 5 -2.78 -8.68 7.74
C ILE A 5 -1.83 -7.66 8.37
N TYR A 6 -1.07 -8.06 9.40
CA TYR A 6 -0.08 -7.17 10.02
C TYR A 6 1.06 -6.77 9.08
N TYR A 7 1.48 -7.62 8.13
CA TYR A 7 2.54 -7.25 7.17
C TYR A 7 2.13 -6.13 6.21
N ILE A 8 0.87 -6.13 5.76
CA ILE A 8 0.36 -5.08 4.86
C ILE A 8 0.17 -3.76 5.62
N LEU A 9 -0.30 -3.83 6.86
CA LEU A 9 -0.39 -2.67 7.76
C LEU A 9 0.99 -2.10 8.12
N PHE A 10 1.98 -2.95 8.33
CA PHE A 10 3.36 -2.55 8.60
C PHE A 10 3.99 -1.84 7.40
N LEU A 11 3.69 -2.29 6.17
CA LEU A 11 4.12 -1.63 4.94
C LEU A 11 3.52 -0.22 4.80
N ALA A 12 2.22 -0.08 5.06
CA ALA A 12 1.54 1.22 5.01
C ALA A 12 2.13 2.22 6.02
N MET A 13 2.56 1.74 7.19
CA MET A 13 3.19 2.56 8.23
C MET A 13 4.65 2.93 7.92
N ALA A 14 5.39 2.06 7.23
CA ALA A 14 6.75 2.35 6.76
C ALA A 14 6.78 3.43 5.66
N LEU A 15 5.76 3.46 4.79
CA LEU A 15 5.61 4.47 3.74
C LEU A 15 5.21 5.86 4.27
N ALA A 16 4.73 5.95 5.51
CA ALA A 16 4.40 7.22 6.18
C ALA A 16 5.64 8.04 6.59
N HIS A 17 6.84 7.45 6.56
CA HIS A 17 8.08 8.12 7.01
C HIS A 17 9.01 8.55 5.87
N VAL A 18 8.72 8.16 4.63
CA VAL A 18 9.45 8.61 3.45
C VAL A 18 8.92 9.96 2.98
N ASN A 19 9.23 11.00 3.75
CA ASN A 19 8.96 12.36 3.33
C ASN A 19 9.95 12.69 2.20
N CYS A 20 9.47 12.80 0.95
CA CYS A 20 10.28 13.05 -0.23
C CYS A 20 10.78 14.51 -0.21
N SER A 21 11.74 14.83 0.66
CA SER A 21 12.35 16.16 0.69
C SER A 21 13.43 16.21 -0.39
N LYS A 22 13.19 17.00 -1.44
CA LYS A 22 14.04 17.24 -2.63
C LYS A 22 14.10 16.09 -3.63
N SER A 23 13.11 16.03 -4.50
CA SER A 23 13.25 15.45 -5.83
C SER A 23 12.75 16.46 -6.86
N ASN A 24 13.53 16.74 -7.91
CA ASN A 24 13.13 17.57 -9.05
C ASN A 24 12.24 16.80 -10.05
N ASN A 25 11.59 15.72 -9.62
CA ASN A 25 10.64 14.97 -10.43
C ASN A 25 9.28 15.69 -10.41
N ALA A 26 8.76 16.07 -11.58
CA ALA A 26 7.48 16.77 -11.72
C ALA A 26 6.29 16.02 -11.09
N THR A 27 6.38 14.68 -10.99
CA THR A 27 5.37 13.82 -10.34
C THR A 27 5.43 13.91 -8.81
N CYS A 28 6.57 14.32 -8.26
CA CYS A 28 6.86 14.37 -6.84
C CYS A 28 7.01 15.84 -6.44
N ALA A 29 5.93 16.59 -6.60
CA ALA A 29 5.90 18.01 -6.32
C ALA A 29 6.43 18.32 -4.91
N LYS A 30 6.82 19.59 -4.68
CA LYS A 30 7.36 20.07 -3.40
C LYS A 30 6.46 19.77 -2.17
N ASN A 31 5.18 19.47 -2.41
CA ASN A 31 4.17 19.14 -1.40
C ASN A 31 3.69 17.67 -1.48
N PHE A 32 4.38 16.81 -2.22
CA PHE A 32 4.01 15.41 -2.36
C PHE A 32 4.05 14.71 -1.00
N SER A 33 2.90 14.22 -0.55
CA SER A 33 2.76 13.49 0.71
C SER A 33 2.13 12.14 0.42
N TRP A 34 2.91 11.07 0.62
CA TRP A 34 2.44 9.68 0.54
C TRP A 34 1.16 9.45 1.34
N GLN A 35 1.09 10.07 2.51
CA GLN A 35 -0.05 9.98 3.40
C GLN A 35 -1.32 10.56 2.78
N GLN A 36 -1.21 11.68 2.06
CA GLN A 36 -2.34 12.31 1.39
C GLN A 36 -2.73 11.53 0.14
N GLU A 37 -1.74 11.17 -0.68
CA GLU A 37 -1.93 10.47 -1.96
C GLU A 37 -2.51 9.07 -1.81
N LEU A 38 -2.21 8.39 -0.71
CA LEU A 38 -2.72 7.05 -0.39
C LEU A 38 -3.83 7.05 0.67
N SER A 39 -4.29 8.22 1.13
CA SER A 39 -5.22 8.29 2.27
C SER A 39 -6.53 7.54 2.01
N ALA A 40 -7.11 7.69 0.82
CA ALA A 40 -8.37 7.07 0.44
C ALA A 40 -8.24 5.54 0.39
N GLU A 41 -7.19 5.04 -0.26
CA GLU A 41 -6.90 3.63 -0.43
C GLU A 41 -6.51 2.98 0.90
N THR A 42 -5.75 3.69 1.74
CA THR A 42 -5.41 3.25 3.11
C THR A 42 -6.68 3.09 3.95
N ASN A 43 -7.61 4.04 3.89
CA ASN A 43 -8.88 3.97 4.58
C ASN A 43 -9.75 2.81 4.07
N ALA A 44 -9.84 2.64 2.75
CA ALA A 44 -10.59 1.55 2.14
C ALA A 44 -10.00 0.18 2.51
N LEU A 45 -8.68 0.05 2.46
CA LEU A 45 -7.95 -1.16 2.86
C LEU A 45 -8.17 -1.47 4.34
N THR A 46 -8.10 -0.47 5.23
CA THR A 46 -8.31 -0.64 6.67
C THR A 46 -9.73 -1.10 6.99
N GLN A 47 -10.73 -0.53 6.31
CA GLN A 47 -12.13 -0.93 6.44
C GLN A 47 -12.35 -2.36 5.95
N ALA A 48 -11.83 -2.72 4.77
CA ALA A 48 -11.96 -4.05 4.21
C ALA A 48 -11.22 -5.11 5.06
N ALA A 49 -10.04 -4.76 5.60
CA ALA A 49 -9.29 -5.61 6.52
C ALA A 49 -10.09 -5.87 7.80
N SER A 50 -10.69 -4.82 8.36
CA SER A 50 -11.56 -4.91 9.54
C SER A 50 -12.79 -5.79 9.28
N ALA A 51 -13.46 -5.59 8.15
CA ALA A 51 -14.64 -6.36 7.77
C ALA A 51 -14.31 -7.85 7.57
N TYR A 52 -13.21 -8.17 6.89
CA TYR A 52 -12.76 -9.56 6.72
C TYR A 52 -12.29 -10.19 8.03
N GLY A 53 -11.58 -9.42 8.88
CA GLY A 53 -11.13 -9.89 10.18
C GLY A 53 -12.27 -10.17 11.17
N GLN A 54 -13.36 -9.41 11.09
CA GLN A 54 -14.57 -9.62 11.90
C GLN A 54 -15.47 -10.71 11.33
N ASN A 55 -15.60 -10.79 9.99
CA ASN A 55 -16.46 -11.75 9.32
C ASN A 55 -15.79 -12.31 8.05
N PRO A 56 -15.09 -13.46 8.13
CA PRO A 56 -14.27 -13.99 7.05
C PRO A 56 -15.10 -14.74 6.00
N THR A 57 -16.02 -14.04 5.33
CA THR A 57 -16.77 -14.58 4.19
C THR A 57 -15.98 -14.45 2.89
N PRO A 58 -16.29 -15.26 1.85
CA PRO A 58 -15.69 -15.08 0.52
C PRO A 58 -15.87 -13.66 -0.04
N ALA A 59 -17.02 -13.04 0.21
CA ALA A 59 -17.30 -11.67 -0.21
C ALA A 59 -16.37 -10.65 0.50
N ASN A 60 -16.20 -10.76 1.81
CA ASN A 60 -15.30 -9.87 2.56
C ASN A 60 -13.83 -10.12 2.24
N CYS A 61 -13.45 -11.37 1.96
CA CYS A 61 -12.13 -11.72 1.48
C CYS A 61 -11.84 -11.08 0.12
N ALA A 62 -12.78 -11.17 -0.83
CA ALA A 62 -12.66 -10.55 -2.14
C ALA A 62 -12.56 -9.02 -2.02
N ALA A 63 -13.40 -8.40 -1.18
CA ALA A 63 -13.34 -6.95 -0.91
C ALA A 63 -11.98 -6.54 -0.33
N TYR A 64 -11.41 -7.32 0.58
CA TYR A 64 -10.07 -7.08 1.12
C TYR A 64 -8.97 -7.22 0.05
N LYS A 65 -9.03 -8.26 -0.80
CA LYS A 65 -8.08 -8.41 -1.93
C LYS A 65 -8.18 -7.23 -2.89
N THR A 66 -9.38 -6.81 -3.27
CA THR A 66 -9.61 -5.66 -4.16
C THR A 66 -9.07 -4.37 -3.56
N ALA A 67 -9.37 -4.09 -2.28
CA ALA A 67 -8.87 -2.89 -1.61
C ALA A 67 -7.33 -2.89 -1.52
N GLY A 68 -6.72 -4.04 -1.25
CA GLY A 68 -5.27 -4.20 -1.25
C GLY A 68 -4.64 -3.97 -2.63
N THR A 69 -5.24 -4.50 -3.69
CA THR A 69 -4.79 -4.26 -5.06
C THR A 69 -4.87 -2.78 -5.44
N ASN A 70 -5.96 -2.09 -5.07
CA ASN A 70 -6.13 -0.67 -5.34
C ASN A 70 -5.06 0.17 -4.62
N TYR A 71 -4.78 -0.13 -3.35
CA TYR A 71 -3.70 0.51 -2.61
C TYR A 71 -2.33 0.33 -3.29
N LEU A 72 -2.00 -0.89 -3.71
CA LEU A 72 -0.71 -1.17 -4.36
C LEU A 72 -0.60 -0.54 -5.75
N ASN A 73 -1.68 -0.46 -6.51
CA ASN A 73 -1.67 0.24 -7.80
C ASN A 73 -1.45 1.76 -7.59
N LYS A 74 -2.15 2.36 -6.63
CA LYS A 74 -1.95 3.79 -6.30
C LYS A 74 -0.55 4.08 -5.77
N ALA A 75 0.02 3.16 -4.98
CA ALA A 75 1.40 3.27 -4.53
C ALA A 75 2.41 3.14 -5.69
N ASP A 76 2.12 2.29 -6.68
CA ASP A 76 2.95 2.14 -7.88
C ASP A 76 2.96 3.42 -8.75
N ASP A 77 1.84 4.14 -8.84
CA ASP A 77 1.75 5.43 -9.58
C ASP A 77 2.78 6.46 -9.10
N VAL A 78 3.23 6.34 -7.85
CA VAL A 78 4.17 7.26 -7.20
C VAL A 78 5.54 6.63 -6.93
N GLN A 79 5.80 5.45 -7.50
CA GLN A 79 7.10 4.76 -7.47
C GLN A 79 8.25 5.66 -7.91
N SER A 80 8.01 6.52 -8.90
CA SER A 80 9.00 7.49 -9.38
C SER A 80 9.50 8.45 -8.30
N CYS A 81 8.73 8.66 -7.22
CA CYS A 81 9.12 9.44 -6.05
C CYS A 81 10.04 8.68 -5.12
N ALA A 82 9.78 7.38 -4.92
CA ALA A 82 10.68 6.51 -4.17
C ALA A 82 12.03 6.35 -4.89
N THR A 83 12.01 6.15 -6.22
CA THR A 83 13.22 6.05 -7.04
C THR A 83 14.05 7.33 -6.97
N ALA A 84 13.41 8.50 -7.08
CA ALA A 84 14.13 9.77 -7.01
C ALA A 84 14.70 10.07 -5.60
N ALA A 85 14.10 9.49 -4.55
CA ALA A 85 14.62 9.52 -3.19
C ALA A 85 15.75 8.48 -2.94
N GLY A 86 16.14 7.71 -3.96
CA GLY A 86 17.17 6.66 -3.86
C GLY A 86 16.67 5.36 -3.23
N GLN A 87 15.36 5.19 -3.07
CA GLN A 87 14.71 4.05 -2.39
C GLN A 87 13.86 3.21 -3.35
N GLY A 88 14.05 3.37 -4.67
CA GLY A 88 13.21 2.72 -5.68
C GLY A 88 13.29 1.20 -5.63
N ALA A 89 14.47 0.64 -5.33
CA ALA A 89 14.67 -0.81 -5.27
C ALA A 89 13.92 -1.43 -4.08
N GLU A 90 14.07 -0.86 -2.89
CA GLU A 90 13.38 -1.28 -1.66
C GLU A 90 11.87 -1.09 -1.80
N PHE A 91 11.44 0.01 -2.43
CA PHE A 91 10.04 0.27 -2.71
C PHE A 91 9.43 -0.78 -3.64
N ASN A 92 10.10 -1.09 -4.76
CA ASN A 92 9.63 -2.11 -5.70
C ASN A 92 9.54 -3.48 -5.02
N GLN A 93 10.55 -3.85 -4.24
CA GLN A 93 10.54 -5.10 -3.48
C GLN A 93 9.37 -5.14 -2.50
N ALA A 94 9.08 -4.04 -1.80
CA ALA A 94 7.95 -3.92 -0.90
C ALA A 94 6.60 -4.09 -1.62
N ILE A 95 6.41 -3.42 -2.77
CA ILE A 95 5.20 -3.56 -3.60
C ILE A 95 5.05 -5.00 -4.08
N ASP A 96 6.11 -5.63 -4.59
CA ASP A 96 6.07 -7.01 -5.09
C ASP A 96 5.73 -8.01 -3.98
N GLN A 97 6.35 -7.88 -2.81
CA GLN A 97 6.05 -8.72 -1.65
C GLN A 97 4.59 -8.56 -1.20
N ALA A 98 4.05 -7.34 -1.24
CA ALA A 98 2.65 -7.09 -0.91
C ALA A 98 1.69 -7.66 -1.95
N ARG A 99 2.01 -7.53 -3.25
CA ARG A 99 1.24 -8.14 -4.35
C ARG A 99 1.22 -9.66 -4.22
N GLN A 100 2.37 -10.28 -3.96
CA GLN A 100 2.46 -11.72 -3.70
C GLN A 100 1.64 -12.14 -2.48
N SER A 101 1.74 -11.37 -1.39
CA SER A 101 0.99 -11.65 -0.16
C SER A 101 -0.52 -11.60 -0.38
N LEU A 102 -1.02 -10.63 -1.14
CA LEU A 102 -2.42 -10.52 -1.53
C LEU A 102 -2.84 -11.67 -2.46
N ASN A 103 -2.04 -11.99 -3.47
CA ASN A 103 -2.34 -13.07 -4.41
C ASN A 103 -2.46 -14.43 -3.70
N ASN A 104 -1.62 -14.66 -2.69
CA ASN A 104 -1.63 -15.86 -1.85
C ASN A 104 -2.80 -15.92 -0.84
N ILE A 105 -3.65 -14.90 -0.77
CA ILE A 105 -4.91 -14.98 -0.01
C ILE A 105 -5.88 -15.84 -0.83
N GLN A 106 -6.23 -17.00 -0.29
CA GLN A 106 -7.31 -17.82 -0.82
C GLN A 106 -8.62 -17.28 -0.27
N CYS A 107 -9.42 -16.74 -1.19
CA CYS A 107 -10.87 -16.59 -1.07
C CYS A 107 -11.47 -17.75 -1.90
#